data_AF-G5CYY9-F1
#
_entry.id   AF-G5CYY9-F1
#
_cell.length_a   1.000
_cell.length_b   1.000
_cell.length_c   1.000
_cell.angle_alpha   90.00
_cell.angle_beta   90.00
_cell.angle_gamma   90.00
#
_symmetry.space_group_name_H-M   'P 1'
#
loop_
_entity.id
_entity.type
_entity.pdbx_description
1 polymer ?
#
loop_
_entity_poly.entity_id
_entity_poly.type
_entity_poly.pdbx_seq_one_letter_code
_entity_poly.pdbx_strand_id
1 'polypeptide(L)'
;SCQDVVLSTAPLGPQFPFTGVDDRESWPSTFYNRTCQCFGNFMGFNCGHCKFGFRGPRCTERRLLVRRNIFDLSVPEKNKFLAYLTLAKHTTSPDYVIPTGTYGQMNHGATPLFSDISVYDLFVWTHYYVSRDTLLGDSEVW
;
A
#
# COMPACT_ATOMS: atom_id res chain seq x y z
N SER A 1 12.43 -8.68 -12.37
CA SER A 1 13.41 -9.52 -11.62
C SER A 1 13.38 -9.12 -10.16
N CYS A 2 13.90 -9.97 -9.26
CA CYS A 2 14.06 -9.62 -7.84
C CYS A 2 15.36 -8.83 -7.64
N GLN A 3 15.27 -7.59 -7.14
CA GLN A 3 16.40 -6.69 -6.97
C GLN A 3 16.39 -6.03 -5.60
N ASP A 4 17.54 -5.51 -5.18
CA ASP A 4 17.66 -4.77 -3.91
C ASP A 4 16.81 -3.49 -3.93
N VAL A 5 16.28 -3.14 -2.77
CA VAL A 5 15.52 -1.88 -2.61
C VAL A 5 16.44 -0.68 -2.76
N VAL A 6 15.96 0.35 -3.45
CA VAL A 6 16.66 1.63 -3.57
C VAL A 6 16.06 2.60 -2.57
N LEU A 7 16.85 2.97 -1.56
CA LEU A 7 16.42 3.88 -0.50
C LEU A 7 16.74 5.33 -0.87
N SER A 8 15.94 6.27 -0.34
CA SER A 8 16.19 7.70 -0.52
C SER A 8 17.47 8.11 0.21
N THR A 9 18.31 8.92 -0.46
CA THR A 9 19.49 9.56 0.13
C THR A 9 19.25 11.01 0.54
N ALA A 10 18.00 11.48 0.44
CA ALA A 10 17.63 12.83 0.84
C ALA A 10 17.84 13.02 2.35
N PRO A 11 18.27 14.21 2.80
CA PRO A 11 18.47 14.49 4.22
C PRO A 11 17.12 14.45 4.97
N LEU A 12 17.16 13.92 6.20
CA LEU A 12 16.00 13.94 7.09
C LEU A 12 15.77 15.36 7.63
N GLY A 13 14.50 15.71 7.79
CA GLY A 13 14.12 16.98 8.43
C GLY A 13 14.43 16.96 9.92
N PRO A 14 14.85 18.09 10.53
CA PRO A 14 15.18 18.16 11.95
C PRO A 14 13.98 17.96 12.88
N GLN A 15 12.76 17.89 12.34
CA GLN A 15 11.51 17.76 13.10
C GLN A 15 11.34 16.36 13.72
N PHE A 16 12.07 15.36 13.23
CA PHE A 16 12.07 14.01 13.77
C PHE A 16 13.45 13.67 14.36
N PRO A 17 13.67 13.91 15.66
CA PRO A 17 14.98 13.77 16.29
C PRO A 17 15.32 12.33 16.72
N PHE A 18 14.59 11.33 16.23
CA PHE A 18 14.77 9.93 16.58
C PHE A 18 15.35 9.12 15.40
N THR A 19 15.95 7.97 15.71
CA THR A 19 16.48 7.05 14.70
C THR A 19 16.34 5.61 15.19
N GLY A 20 15.90 4.71 14.31
CA GLY A 20 15.70 3.31 14.60
C GLY A 20 14.57 3.02 15.57
N VAL A 21 13.60 3.93 15.69
CA VAL A 21 12.46 3.79 16.61
C VAL A 21 11.15 3.55 15.87
N ASP A 22 11.13 3.74 14.55
CA ASP A 22 9.93 3.62 13.73
C ASP A 22 10.16 2.72 12.52
N ASP A 23 9.31 1.70 12.35
CA ASP A 23 9.39 0.74 11.24
C ASP A 23 9.31 1.40 9.86
N ARG A 24 8.79 2.63 9.79
CA ARG A 24 8.63 3.44 8.56
C ARG A 24 9.91 4.16 8.15
N GLU A 25 10.92 4.23 9.02
CA GLU A 25 12.22 4.80 8.67
C GLU A 25 12.84 4.02 7.51
N SER A 26 13.33 4.74 6.50
CA SER A 26 13.92 4.13 5.30
C SER A 26 13.03 3.05 4.65
N TRP A 27 11.71 3.26 4.66
CA TRP A 27 10.75 2.30 4.11
C TRP A 27 11.16 1.81 2.70
N PRO A 28 11.14 0.49 2.42
CA PRO A 28 10.60 -0.60 3.24
C PRO A 28 11.66 -1.44 3.98
N SER A 29 12.87 -0.91 4.24
CA SER A 29 14.04 -1.72 4.61
C SER A 29 13.91 -2.54 5.89
N THR A 30 13.05 -2.12 6.83
CA THR A 30 12.77 -2.85 8.07
C THR A 30 12.19 -4.25 7.79
N PHE A 31 11.37 -4.38 6.74
CA PHE A 31 10.70 -5.63 6.40
C PHE A 31 11.35 -6.34 5.22
N TYR A 32 11.78 -5.61 4.20
CA TYR A 32 12.29 -6.18 2.96
C TYR A 32 13.49 -5.40 2.43
N ASN A 33 14.56 -6.12 2.11
CA ASN A 33 15.73 -5.56 1.42
C ASN A 33 15.70 -5.81 -0.10
N ARG A 34 14.76 -6.61 -0.61
CA ARG A 34 14.60 -6.91 -2.03
C ARG A 34 13.13 -6.89 -2.45
N THR A 35 12.86 -6.36 -3.65
CA THR A 35 11.52 -6.28 -4.24
C THR A 35 11.54 -6.63 -5.73
N CYS A 36 10.36 -6.83 -6.30
CA CYS A 36 10.22 -7.05 -7.74
C CYS A 36 10.38 -5.74 -8.52
N GLN A 37 11.36 -5.70 -9.42
CA GLN A 37 11.48 -4.66 -10.45
C GLN A 37 10.92 -5.15 -11.78
N CYS A 38 9.84 -4.51 -12.23
CA CYS A 38 9.12 -4.90 -13.44
C CYS A 38 9.70 -4.21 -14.69
N PHE A 39 9.71 -4.94 -15.81
CA PHE A 39 10.23 -4.46 -17.08
C PHE A 39 9.15 -3.78 -17.93
N GLY A 40 9.53 -2.77 -18.73
CA GLY A 40 8.63 -2.12 -19.69
C GLY A 40 7.36 -1.56 -19.02
N ASN A 41 6.19 -2.00 -19.50
CA ASN A 41 4.88 -1.56 -19.01
C ASN A 41 4.23 -2.51 -17.98
N PHE A 42 4.95 -3.51 -17.49
CA PHE A 42 4.47 -4.38 -16.42
C PHE A 42 4.62 -3.70 -15.05
N MET A 43 3.77 -4.05 -14.09
CA MET A 43 3.74 -3.56 -12.71
C MET A 43 3.12 -4.58 -11.74
N GLY A 44 3.01 -4.20 -10.47
CA GLY A 44 2.39 -5.01 -9.41
C GLY A 44 3.45 -5.72 -8.58
N PHE A 45 3.04 -6.27 -7.44
CA PHE A 45 3.94 -6.90 -6.46
C PHE A 45 4.74 -8.08 -7.04
N ASN A 46 4.19 -8.75 -8.08
CA ASN A 46 4.81 -9.88 -8.79
C ASN A 46 5.02 -9.61 -10.29
N CYS A 47 4.89 -8.36 -10.75
CA CYS A 47 4.94 -7.98 -12.17
C CYS A 47 3.86 -8.59 -13.09
N GLY A 48 2.77 -9.14 -12.52
CA GLY A 48 1.67 -9.75 -13.28
C GLY A 48 0.63 -8.76 -13.82
N HIS A 49 0.74 -7.47 -13.49
CA HIS A 49 -0.21 -6.43 -13.91
C HIS A 49 0.41 -5.43 -14.87
N CYS A 50 -0.40 -4.54 -15.45
CA CYS A 50 0.04 -3.48 -16.34
C CYS A 50 0.06 -2.12 -15.64
N LYS A 51 1.05 -1.29 -15.95
CA LYS A 51 1.14 0.10 -15.49
C LYS A 51 -0.17 0.84 -15.72
N PHE A 52 -0.49 1.79 -14.84
CA PHE A 52 -1.66 2.66 -15.03
C PHE A 52 -1.65 3.27 -16.44
N GLY A 53 -2.79 3.16 -17.14
CA GLY A 53 -2.92 3.58 -18.53
C GLY A 53 -2.62 2.50 -19.57
N PHE A 54 -2.22 1.30 -19.16
CA PHE A 54 -2.00 0.16 -20.04
C PHE A 54 -2.87 -1.05 -19.65
N ARG A 55 -3.20 -1.90 -20.63
CA ARG A 55 -3.91 -3.17 -20.44
C ARG A 55 -3.49 -4.22 -21.47
N GLY A 56 -4.16 -5.37 -21.41
CA GLY A 56 -3.93 -6.51 -22.28
C GLY A 56 -2.81 -7.41 -21.75
N PRO A 57 -2.71 -8.66 -22.23
CA PRO A 57 -1.77 -9.65 -21.70
C PRO A 57 -0.29 -9.25 -21.87
N ARG A 58 0.02 -8.29 -22.75
CA ARG A 58 1.37 -7.76 -23.00
C ARG A 58 1.55 -6.32 -22.55
N CYS A 59 0.58 -5.70 -21.89
CA CYS A 59 0.63 -4.30 -21.42
C CYS A 59 0.97 -3.27 -22.51
N THR A 60 0.51 -3.49 -23.73
CA THR A 60 0.76 -2.62 -24.90
C THR A 60 -0.47 -1.81 -25.30
N GLU A 61 -1.67 -2.23 -24.90
CA GLU A 61 -2.90 -1.50 -25.20
C GLU A 61 -3.04 -0.30 -24.28
N ARG A 62 -3.13 0.90 -24.85
CA ARG A 62 -3.40 2.12 -24.08
C ARG A 62 -4.86 2.18 -23.63
N ARG A 63 -5.07 2.58 -22.39
CA ARG A 63 -6.39 2.79 -21.78
C ARG A 63 -6.43 4.17 -21.13
N LEU A 64 -7.28 5.05 -21.65
CA LEU A 64 -7.57 6.33 -21.01
C LEU A 64 -8.78 6.17 -20.07
N LEU A 65 -8.65 6.67 -18.84
CA LEU A 65 -9.74 6.78 -17.88
C LEU A 65 -9.89 8.25 -17.49
N VAL A 66 -11.13 8.76 -17.50
CA VAL A 66 -11.44 10.15 -17.16
C VAL A 66 -12.10 10.17 -15.79
N ARG A 67 -11.49 10.87 -14.83
CA ARG A 67 -12.10 11.17 -13.54
C ARG A 67 -13.04 12.36 -13.74
N ARG A 68 -14.34 12.13 -13.62
CA ARG A 68 -15.38 13.17 -13.78
C ARG A 68 -15.80 13.71 -12.41
N ASN A 69 -16.37 14.91 -12.39
CA ASN A 69 -17.03 15.43 -11.19
C ASN A 69 -18.20 14.51 -10.83
N ILE A 70 -18.33 14.16 -9.55
CA ILE A 70 -19.40 13.29 -9.05
C ILE A 70 -20.78 13.89 -9.30
N PHE A 71 -20.92 15.22 -9.29
CA PHE A 71 -22.20 15.90 -9.52
C PHE A 71 -22.68 15.76 -10.97
N ASP A 72 -21.75 15.67 -11.92
CA ASP A 72 -22.02 15.55 -13.36
C ASP A 72 -22.38 14.12 -13.81
N LEU A 73 -22.33 13.15 -12.89
CA LEU A 73 -22.71 11.77 -13.17
C LEU A 73 -24.23 11.61 -13.23
N SER A 74 -24.70 10.76 -14.15
CA SER A 74 -26.09 10.31 -14.21
C SER A 74 -26.47 9.49 -12.95
N VAL A 75 -27.76 9.36 -12.67
CA VAL A 75 -28.25 8.58 -11.53
C VAL A 75 -27.74 7.13 -11.54
N PRO A 76 -27.77 6.39 -12.67
CA PRO A 76 -27.22 5.04 -12.71
C PRO A 76 -25.70 4.99 -12.45
N GLU A 77 -24.93 5.97 -12.93
CA GLU A 77 -23.49 6.06 -12.68
C GLU A 77 -23.18 6.30 -11.20
N LYS A 78 -23.94 7.20 -10.54
CA LYS A 78 -23.83 7.45 -9.09
C LYS A 78 -24.15 6.20 -8.27
N ASN A 79 -25.24 5.51 -8.61
CA ASN A 79 -25.63 4.28 -7.94
C ASN A 79 -24.57 3.18 -8.11
N LYS A 80 -23.99 3.04 -9.32
CA LYS A 80 -22.90 2.09 -9.57
C LYS A 80 -21.64 2.44 -8.78
N PHE A 81 -21.28 3.72 -8.69
CA PHE A 81 -20.15 4.19 -7.89
C PHE A 81 -20.33 3.83 -6.41
N LEU A 82 -21.48 4.15 -5.82
CA LEU A 82 -21.80 3.81 -4.43
C LEU A 82 -21.80 2.31 -4.21
N ALA A 83 -22.40 1.53 -5.11
CA ALA A 83 -22.42 0.07 -5.01
C ALA A 83 -21.00 -0.53 -5.01
N TYR A 84 -20.07 0.00 -5.81
CA TYR A 84 -18.68 -0.48 -5.80
C TYR A 84 -17.87 -0.01 -4.59
N LEU A 85 -18.16 1.15 -4.00
CA LEU A 85 -17.58 1.50 -2.70
C LEU A 85 -18.03 0.54 -1.60
N THR A 86 -19.33 0.23 -1.55
CA THR A 86 -19.87 -0.77 -0.62
C THR A 86 -19.27 -2.14 -0.86
N LEU A 87 -19.16 -2.57 -2.11
CA LEU A 87 -18.51 -3.82 -2.46
C LEU A 87 -17.06 -3.85 -1.97
N ALA A 88 -16.27 -2.79 -2.20
CA ALA A 88 -14.88 -2.71 -1.76
C ALA A 88 -14.75 -2.76 -0.21
N LYS A 89 -15.71 -2.22 0.53
CA LYS A 89 -15.75 -2.28 2.00
C LYS A 89 -16.05 -3.69 2.53
N HIS A 90 -16.74 -4.52 1.76
CA HIS A 90 -17.11 -5.87 2.18
C HIS A 90 -16.34 -6.99 1.46
N THR A 91 -15.42 -6.65 0.57
CA THR A 91 -14.58 -7.62 -0.14
C THR A 91 -13.19 -7.64 0.48
N THR A 92 -12.77 -8.78 1.01
CA THR A 92 -11.40 -9.00 1.47
C THR A 92 -10.41 -8.76 0.34
N SER A 93 -9.34 -8.03 0.64
CA SER A 93 -8.22 -7.77 -0.26
C SER A 93 -7.56 -9.10 -0.65
N PRO A 94 -7.47 -9.43 -1.95
CA PRO A 94 -6.88 -10.69 -2.38
C PRO A 94 -5.35 -10.68 -2.35
N ASP A 95 -4.74 -9.49 -2.39
CA ASP A 95 -3.30 -9.32 -2.61
C ASP A 95 -2.55 -8.79 -1.38
N TYR A 96 -3.25 -8.18 -0.43
CA TYR A 96 -2.65 -7.49 0.72
C TYR A 96 -3.36 -7.83 2.03
N VAL A 97 -2.54 -8.01 3.05
CA VAL A 97 -2.90 -8.09 4.48
C VAL A 97 -2.21 -6.92 5.21
N ILE A 98 -2.67 -6.61 6.42
CA ILE A 98 -2.07 -5.55 7.23
C ILE A 98 -1.32 -6.11 8.44
N PRO A 99 -0.19 -5.50 8.84
CA PRO A 99 0.46 -5.84 10.10
C PRO A 99 -0.41 -5.36 11.28
N THR A 100 -0.54 -6.22 12.28
CA THR A 100 -1.26 -5.92 13.54
C THR A 100 -0.31 -5.72 14.72
N GLY A 101 0.99 -5.59 14.46
CA GLY A 101 2.03 -5.30 15.45
C GLY A 101 3.25 -4.65 14.78
N THR A 102 4.14 -4.08 15.59
CA THR A 102 5.44 -3.57 15.11
C THR A 102 6.39 -4.71 14.72
N TYR A 103 7.44 -4.39 13.97
CA TYR A 103 8.47 -5.38 13.63
C TYR A 103 9.11 -6.04 14.87
N GLY A 104 9.29 -5.27 15.95
CA GLY A 104 9.74 -5.79 17.24
C GLY A 104 8.76 -6.80 17.86
N GLN A 105 7.46 -6.49 17.87
CA GLN A 105 6.41 -7.40 18.34
C GLN A 105 6.30 -8.67 17.48
N MET A 106 6.66 -8.59 16.20
CA MET A 106 6.75 -9.75 15.30
C MET A 106 8.01 -10.62 15.53
N ASN A 107 8.73 -10.43 16.65
CA ASN A 107 10.00 -11.08 16.93
C ASN A 107 10.98 -10.94 15.74
N HIS A 108 11.13 -9.71 15.25
CA HIS A 108 11.96 -9.37 14.08
C HIS A 108 11.60 -10.20 12.82
N GLY A 109 10.30 -10.46 12.65
CA GLY A 109 9.75 -11.20 11.51
C GLY A 109 9.67 -12.72 11.70
N ALA A 110 10.16 -13.27 12.81
CA ALA A 110 10.03 -14.70 13.11
C ALA A 110 8.60 -15.11 13.49
N THR A 111 7.77 -14.17 13.91
CA THR A 111 6.38 -14.40 14.31
C THR A 111 5.48 -13.41 13.55
N PRO A 112 4.96 -13.79 12.36
CA PRO A 112 4.19 -12.87 11.52
C PRO A 112 2.86 -12.52 12.20
N LEU A 113 2.61 -11.23 12.40
CA LEU A 113 1.36 -10.71 12.94
C LEU A 113 0.63 -9.92 11.85
N PHE A 114 -0.23 -10.61 11.10
CA PHE A 114 -1.00 -10.03 10.01
C PHE A 114 -2.47 -10.40 10.10
N SER A 115 -3.33 -9.53 9.58
CA SER A 115 -4.76 -9.77 9.47
C SER A 115 -5.28 -9.45 8.08
N ASP A 116 -6.28 -10.21 7.65
CA ASP A 116 -7.07 -9.91 6.46
C ASP A 116 -7.75 -8.55 6.61
N ILE A 117 -7.92 -7.86 5.48
CA ILE A 117 -8.54 -6.54 5.45
C ILE A 117 -9.40 -6.37 4.20
N SER A 118 -10.45 -5.56 4.26
CA SER A 118 -11.23 -5.23 3.07
C SER A 118 -10.44 -4.30 2.12
N VAL A 119 -10.80 -4.25 0.84
CA VAL A 119 -10.17 -3.36 -0.14
C VAL A 119 -10.30 -1.88 0.29
N TYR A 120 -11.46 -1.48 0.81
CA TYR A 120 -11.64 -0.10 1.29
C TYR A 120 -10.89 0.16 2.59
N ASP A 121 -10.88 -0.79 3.53
CA ASP A 121 -10.17 -0.61 4.79
C ASP A 121 -8.65 -0.60 4.62
N LEU A 122 -8.11 -1.30 3.60
CA LEU A 122 -6.70 -1.19 3.25
C LEU A 122 -6.32 0.25 2.86
N PHE A 123 -7.18 0.93 2.09
CA PHE A 123 -6.99 2.33 1.74
C PHE A 123 -6.98 3.24 2.98
N VAL A 124 -7.91 3.00 3.92
CA VAL A 124 -7.98 3.74 5.20
C VAL A 124 -6.77 3.43 6.08
N TRP A 125 -6.40 2.16 6.21
CA TRP A 125 -5.30 1.70 7.05
C TRP A 125 -3.96 2.26 6.57
N THR A 126 -3.74 2.32 5.25
CA THR A 126 -2.52 2.91 4.68
C THR A 126 -2.40 4.37 5.10
N HIS A 127 -3.50 5.14 5.05
CA HIS A 127 -3.51 6.52 5.52
C HIS A 127 -3.18 6.60 7.02
N TYR A 128 -3.85 5.81 7.85
CA TYR A 128 -3.56 5.73 9.28
C TYR A 128 -2.08 5.39 9.55
N TYR A 129 -1.53 4.40 8.87
CA TYR A 129 -0.16 3.93 9.09
C TYR A 129 0.88 4.99 8.72
N VAL A 130 0.66 5.78 7.67
CA VAL A 130 1.58 6.88 7.35
C VAL A 130 1.39 8.11 8.23
N SER A 131 0.22 8.28 8.85
CA SER A 131 -0.10 9.47 9.64
C SER A 131 -0.03 9.29 11.17
N ARG A 132 0.09 8.05 11.65
CA ARG A 132 0.15 7.76 13.10
C ARG A 132 1.45 8.27 13.73
N ASP A 133 1.39 8.52 15.03
CA ASP A 133 2.56 8.86 15.83
C ASP A 133 3.55 7.69 15.90
N THR A 134 4.82 8.04 16.05
CA THR A 134 5.89 7.10 16.39
C THR A 134 5.72 6.63 17.82
N LEU A 135 5.78 5.32 18.00
CA LEU A 135 5.64 4.65 19.27
C LEU A 135 6.98 4.62 20.02
N LEU A 136 7.10 5.41 21.08
CA LEU A 136 8.28 5.43 21.92
C LEU A 136 8.04 4.56 23.17
N GLY A 137 8.66 3.38 23.21
CA GLY A 137 8.54 2.41 24.32
C GLY A 137 7.51 1.30 24.07
N ASP A 138 7.20 0.52 25.11
CA ASP A 138 6.25 -0.60 25.05
C ASP A 138 4.82 -0.07 24.86
N SER A 139 4.44 0.13 23.60
CA SER A 139 3.14 0.65 23.22
C SER A 139 2.48 -0.30 22.25
N GLU A 140 1.20 -0.57 22.48
CA GLU A 140 0.44 -1.49 21.64
C GLU A 140 -0.01 -0.78 20.36
N VAL A 141 0.15 -1.50 19.25
CA VAL A 141 -0.42 -1.13 17.97
C VAL A 141 -1.76 -1.87 17.94
N TRP A 142 -2.84 -1.15 18.26
CA TRP A 142 -4.25 -1.62 18.30
C TRP A 142 -4.76 -2.16 19.63
#